data_AF-A0A7V9U707-F1
#
_entry.id   AF-A0A7V9U707-F1
#
_cell.length_a   1.000
_cell.length_b   1.000
_cell.length_c   1.000
_cell.angle_alpha   90.00
_cell.angle_beta   90.00
_cell.angle_gamma   90.00
#
_symmetry.space_group_name_H-M   'P 1'
#
loop_
_entity.id
_entity.type
_entity.pdbx_description
1 polymer ?
#
loop_
_entity_poly.entity_id
_entity_poly.type
_entity_poly.pdbx_seq_one_letter_code
_entity_poly.pdbx_strand_id
1 'polypeptide(L)' 'SLERIGNLSSASVLHVLRDTLAQCRPPAGTPGVLFAMGPGFCAELVLLRW' A
#
# COMPACT_ATOMS: atom_id res chain seq x y z
N SER A 1 -8.26 -4.54 7.07
CA SER A 1 -7.76 -5.53 6.10
C SER A 1 -8.73 -5.67 4.95
N LEU A 2 -8.22 -5.80 3.73
CA LEU A 2 -9.03 -6.06 2.52
C LEU A 2 -9.81 -7.38 2.62
N GLU A 3 -9.39 -8.31 3.48
CA GLU A 3 -10.11 -9.55 3.79
C GLU A 3 -11.60 -9.30 4.12
N ARG A 4 -11.92 -8.24 4.86
CA ARG A 4 -13.30 -7.96 5.29
C ARG A 4 -14.11 -7.12 4.28
N ILE A 5 -13.44 -6.32 3.47
CA ILE A 5 -14.09 -5.27 2.66
C ILE A 5 -13.92 -5.46 1.15
N GLY A 6 -13.12 -6.44 0.73
CA GLY A 6 -12.85 -6.74 -0.66
C GLY A 6 -11.93 -5.72 -1.35
N ASN A 7 -11.86 -5.86 -2.68
CA ASN A 7 -11.08 -4.99 -3.55
C ASN A 7 -11.80 -3.65 -3.73
N LEU A 8 -11.18 -2.56 -3.26
CA LEU A 8 -11.68 -1.18 -3.38
C LEU A 8 -11.18 -0.49 -4.67
N SER A 9 -10.81 -1.26 -5.69
CA SER A 9 -10.10 -0.75 -6.88
C SER A 9 -8.79 -0.05 -6.47
N SER A 10 -8.44 1.06 -7.13
CA SER A 10 -7.23 1.85 -6.88
C SER A 10 -7.07 2.33 -5.43
N ALA A 11 -8.18 2.48 -4.68
CA ALA A 11 -8.13 2.89 -3.27
C ALA A 11 -7.60 1.78 -2.33
N SER A 12 -7.53 0.53 -2.78
CA SER A 12 -7.06 -0.61 -1.98
C SER A 12 -5.63 -0.38 -1.44
N VAL A 13 -4.76 0.25 -2.24
CA VAL A 13 -3.35 0.46 -1.87
C VAL A 13 -3.21 1.43 -0.70
N LEU A 14 -4.02 2.49 -0.66
CA LEU A 14 -4.04 3.47 0.43
C LEU A 14 -4.69 2.89 1.69
N HIS A 15 -5.70 2.03 1.50
CA HIS A 15 -6.34 1.32 2.61
C HIS A 15 -5.35 0.37 3.31
N VAL A 16 -4.61 -0.42 2.54
CA VAL A 16 -3.56 -1.31 3.06
C VAL A 16 -2.47 -0.49 3.73
N LEU A 17 -2.00 0.58 3.10
CA LEU A 17 -0.99 1.46 3.67
C LEU A 17 -1.40 2.02 5.05
N ARG A 18 -2.63 2.53 5.17
CA ARG A 18 -3.18 3.04 6.43
C ARG A 18 -3.20 1.94 7.50
N ASP A 19 -3.69 0.75 7.16
CA ASP A 19 -3.76 -0.37 8.10
C ASP A 19 -2.36 -0.82 8.55
N THR A 20 -1.38 -0.88 7.63
CA THR A 20 0.02 -1.19 7.94
C THR A 20 0.61 -0.17 8.92
N LEU A 21 0.42 1.12 8.68
CA LEU A 21 0.93 2.19 9.55
C LEU A 21 0.26 2.20 10.93
N ALA A 22 -1.02 1.82 11.00
CA ALA A 22 -1.74 1.68 12.27
C ALA A 22 -1.23 0.49 13.10
N GLN A 23 -0.76 -0.58 12.46
CA GLN A 23 -0.21 -1.76 13.14
C GLN A 23 1.22 -1.50 13.63
N CYS A 24 2.08 -0.95 12.77
CA CYS A 24 3.46 -0.62 13.12
C CYS A 24 3.97 0.48 12.21
N ARG A 25 4.33 1.62 12.81
CA ARG A 25 4.96 2.71 12.06
C ARG A 25 6.46 2.46 11.94
N PRO A 26 7.03 2.40 10.74
CA PRO A 26 8.47 2.24 10.57
C PRO A 26 9.25 3.43 11.16
N PRO A 27 10.50 3.24 11.61
CA PRO A 27 11.36 4.34 12.02
C PRO A 27 11.58 5.35 10.88
N ALA A 28 11.78 6.62 11.24
CA ALA A 28 12.10 7.67 10.27
C ALA A 28 13.34 7.33 9.43
N GLY A 29 13.30 7.65 8.14
CA GLY A 29 14.34 7.35 7.16
C GLY A 29 14.29 5.93 6.60
N THR A 30 13.46 5.04 7.15
CA THR A 30 13.35 3.64 6.67
C THR A 30 12.82 3.61 5.23
N PRO A 31 13.45 2.89 4.29
CA PRO A 31 12.91 2.73 2.95
C PRO A 31 11.69 1.79 2.96
N GLY A 32 10.70 2.09 2.12
CA GLY A 32 9.54 1.24 1.89
C GLY A 32 9.14 1.23 0.41
N VAL A 33 8.42 0.20 -0.02
CA VAL A 33 7.87 0.14 -1.38
C VAL A 33 6.36 0.04 -1.28
N LEU A 34 5.66 0.93 -1.98
CA LEU A 34 4.24 0.79 -2.26
C LEU A 34 4.08 0.23 -3.67
N PHE A 35 3.26 -0.81 -3.80
CA PHE A 35 3.07 -1.53 -5.05
C PHE A 35 1.60 -1.69 -5.37
N ALA A 36 1.25 -1.44 -6.64
CA ALA A 36 -0.08 -1.71 -7.17
C ALA A 36 0.03 -2.35 -8.57
N MET A 37 -0.92 -3.23 -8.88
CA MET A 37 -1.11 -3.78 -10.21
C MET A 37 -2.55 -3.52 -10.67
N GLY A 38 -2.69 -3.18 -11.94
CA GLY A 38 -3.98 -2.86 -12.56
C GLY A 38 -4.18 -3.53 -13.92
N PRO A 39 -5.39 -3.44 -14.49
CA PRO A 39 -5.68 -3.92 -15.83
C PRO A 39 -4.76 -3.27 -16.87
N GLY A 40 -4.46 -4.00 -17.95
CA GLY A 40 -3.47 -3.57 -18.96
C GLY A 40 -2.04 -4.01 -18.66
N PHE A 41 -1.85 -4.94 -17.71
CA PHE A 41 -0.53 -5.41 -17.25
C PHE A 41 0.36 -4.28 -16.71
N CYS A 42 -0.28 -3.24 -16.14
CA CYS A 42 0.43 -2.14 -15.53
C CYS A 42 0.82 -2.49 -14.09
N ALA A 43 2.08 -2.21 -13.76
CA ALA A 43 2.62 -2.28 -12.41
C ALA A 43 3.19 -0.92 -12.04
N GLU A 44 2.81 -0.41 -10.88
CA GLU A 44 3.28 0.87 -10.35
C GLU A 44 4.04 0.61 -9.04
N LEU A 45 5.25 1.18 -8.94
CA LEU A 45 6.10 1.09 -7.76
C LEU A 45 6.45 2.50 -7.28
N VAL A 46 6.23 2.75 -6.00
CA VAL A 46 6.61 4.02 -5.35
C VAL A 46 7.59 3.70 -4.22
N LEU A 47 8.79 4.29 -4.31
CA LEU A 47 9.75 4.27 -3.21
C LEU A 47 9.32 5.31 -2.17
N LEU A 48 9.05 4.82 -0.97
CA LEU A 48 8.76 5.62 0.21
C LEU A 48 10.00 5.74 1.08
N ARG A 49 10.09 6.86 1.78
CA ARG A 49 11.00 7.03 2.91
C ARG A 49 10.16 7.52 4.08
N TRP A 50 10.09 6.72 5.14
CA TRP A 50 9.26 6.97 6.32
C TRP A 50 9.73 8.17 7.15
#